data_AF-Q16H17-F1
#
_entry.id   AF-Q16H17-F1
#
_cell.length_a   1.000
_cell.length_b   1.000
_cell.length_c   1.000
_cell.angle_alpha   90.00
_cell.angle_beta   90.00
_cell.angle_gamma   90.00
#
_symmetry.space_group_name_H-M   'P 1'
#
loop_
_entity.id
_entity.type
_entity.pdbx_description
1 polymer ?
#
loop_
_entity_poly.entity_id
_entity_poly.type
_entity_poly.pdbx_seq_one_letter_code
_entity_poly.pdbx_strand_id
1 'polypeptide(L)'
;MYFNKRRERGRISVRGVRLVEPAILHGEGGDTAAPEGYPFQVGYCESDGIYPGTTLPQYTLYLVADSEKDRADWIVSIRKVCEEYSPKSFRYHPSLWQGRKWSCCKSLNRRALGCQVATLWPEYNNNPMGI
;
A
#
# COMPACT_ATOMS: atom_id res chain seq x y z
N MET A 1 12.22 -4.77 30.61
CA MET A 1 10.75 -4.76 30.43
C MET A 1 10.40 -5.71 29.30
N TYR A 2 9.68 -6.79 29.59
CA TYR A 2 9.18 -7.68 28.53
C TYR A 2 7.97 -7.02 27.88
N PHE A 3 8.08 -6.68 26.59
CA PHE A 3 6.90 -6.33 25.80
C PHE A 3 6.03 -7.58 25.69
N ASN A 4 4.91 -7.61 26.42
CA ASN A 4 3.91 -8.64 26.27
C ASN A 4 3.44 -8.66 24.80
N LYS A 5 3.68 -9.78 24.11
CA LYS A 5 3.26 -9.99 22.73
C LYS A 5 1.74 -9.92 22.68
N ARG A 6 1.20 -8.79 22.22
CA ARG A 6 -0.24 -8.66 21.99
C ARG A 6 -0.69 -9.73 20.98
N ARG A 7 -1.89 -10.28 21.17
CA ARG A 7 -2.48 -11.26 20.25
C ARG A 7 -2.47 -10.72 18.82
N GLU A 8 -1.99 -11.54 17.88
CA GLU A 8 -1.97 -11.23 16.44
C GLU A 8 -3.40 -10.92 15.97
N ARG A 9 -3.58 -9.78 15.29
CA ARG A 9 -4.88 -9.32 14.78
C ARG A 9 -5.13 -9.68 13.31
N GLY A 10 -4.07 -10.04 12.58
CA GLY A 10 -4.13 -10.38 11.17
C GLY A 10 -2.76 -10.42 10.53
N ARG A 11 -2.68 -10.99 9.33
CA ARG A 11 -1.47 -11.12 8.52
C ARG A 11 -1.83 -11.01 7.04
N ILE A 12 -0.93 -10.41 6.27
CA ILE A 12 -1.03 -10.30 4.82
C ILE A 12 0.05 -11.18 4.19
N SER A 13 -0.32 -12.01 3.23
CA SER A 13 0.65 -12.75 2.42
C SER A 13 1.43 -11.78 1.54
N VAL A 14 2.76 -11.85 1.55
CA VAL A 14 3.63 -11.02 0.67
C VAL A 14 3.33 -11.26 -0.81
N ARG A 15 2.84 -12.46 -1.16
CA ARG A 15 2.39 -12.80 -2.51
C ARG A 15 1.13 -12.07 -2.93
N GLY A 16 0.34 -11.61 -1.96
CA GLY A 16 -0.89 -10.86 -2.20
C GLY A 16 -0.65 -9.37 -2.43
N VAL A 17 0.54 -8.83 -2.11
CA VAL A 17 0.81 -7.39 -2.15
C VAL A 17 0.99 -6.92 -3.61
N ARG A 18 0.20 -5.91 -3.97
CA ARG A 18 0.15 -5.31 -5.32
C ARG A 18 0.61 -3.86 -5.36
N LEU A 19 0.52 -3.16 -4.23
CA LEU A 19 0.79 -1.72 -4.14
C LEU A 19 1.34 -1.39 -2.76
N VAL A 20 2.34 -0.53 -2.71
CA VAL A 20 2.81 0.13 -1.48
C VAL A 20 3.15 1.56 -1.85
N GLU A 21 2.42 2.56 -1.32
CA GLU A 21 2.57 3.98 -1.70
C GLU A 21 2.27 4.89 -0.51
N PRO A 22 2.73 6.16 -0.53
CA PRO A 22 2.20 7.18 0.37
C PRO A 22 0.67 7.29 0.29
N ALA A 23 0.06 7.73 1.39
CA ALA A 23 -1.37 7.96 1.46
C ALA A 23 -1.66 9.36 2.00
N ILE A 24 -2.90 9.81 1.83
CA ILE A 24 -3.40 11.08 2.33
C ILE A 24 -4.64 10.74 3.18
N LEU A 25 -4.44 10.74 4.51
CA LEU A 25 -5.50 10.45 5.49
C LEU A 25 -6.06 11.71 6.15
N HIS A 26 -5.32 12.82 6.09
CA HIS A 26 -5.70 14.10 6.66
C HIS A 26 -6.06 15.10 5.54
N GLY A 27 -6.75 16.18 5.90
CA GLY A 27 -7.19 17.22 4.95
C GLY A 27 -8.58 16.95 4.36
N GLU A 28 -8.88 17.56 3.21
CA GLU A 28 -10.21 17.49 2.59
C GLU A 28 -10.57 16.05 2.20
N GLY A 29 -11.63 15.51 2.80
CA GLY A 29 -12.06 14.13 2.59
C GLY A 29 -11.16 13.07 3.25
N GLY A 30 -10.35 13.49 4.23
CA GLY A 30 -9.62 12.62 5.14
C GLY A 30 -10.50 12.07 6.28
N ASP A 31 -9.91 11.25 7.15
CA ASP A 31 -10.54 10.71 8.34
C ASP A 31 -10.03 11.44 9.58
N THR A 32 -10.91 12.15 10.28
CA THR A 32 -10.58 12.89 11.52
C THR A 32 -10.16 11.97 12.67
N ALA A 33 -10.47 10.67 12.58
CA ALA A 33 -10.05 9.68 13.55
C ALA A 33 -8.71 9.01 13.17
N ALA A 34 -8.14 9.31 12.00
CA ALA A 34 -6.83 8.81 11.62
C ALA A 34 -5.76 9.36 12.58
N PRO A 35 -4.83 8.53 13.07
CA PRO A 35 -3.70 9.01 13.86
C PRO A 35 -2.88 10.04 13.07
N GLU A 36 -2.38 11.07 13.75
CA GLU A 36 -1.39 11.99 13.20
C GLU A 36 -0.11 11.25 12.81
N GLY A 37 0.58 11.74 11.77
CA GLY A 37 1.87 11.22 11.34
C GLY A 37 2.02 11.15 9.83
N TYR A 38 2.75 10.14 9.36
CA TYR A 38 3.15 9.99 7.97
C TYR A 38 2.50 8.75 7.34
N PRO A 39 1.31 8.90 6.75
CA PRO A 39 0.55 7.77 6.25
C PRO A 39 1.10 7.18 4.96
N PHE A 40 0.95 5.86 4.83
CA PHE A 40 1.16 5.08 3.63
C PHE A 40 0.12 3.95 3.54
N GLN A 41 0.00 3.34 2.37
CA GLN A 41 -0.97 2.29 2.11
C GLN A 41 -0.32 1.04 1.52
N VAL A 42 -0.91 -0.10 1.83
CA VAL A 42 -0.59 -1.40 1.25
C VAL A 42 -1.85 -1.94 0.59
N GLY A 43 -1.82 -2.05 -0.74
CA GLY A 43 -2.87 -2.70 -1.52
C GLY A 43 -2.56 -4.18 -1.70
N TYR A 44 -3.51 -5.06 -1.37
CA TYR A 44 -3.30 -6.51 -1.42
C TYR A 44 -4.56 -7.30 -1.82
N CYS A 45 -4.35 -8.59 -2.14
CA CYS A 45 -5.39 -9.59 -2.33
C CYS A 45 -5.21 -10.74 -1.33
N GLU A 46 -6.29 -11.28 -0.76
CA GLU A 46 -6.22 -12.37 0.23
C GLU A 46 -6.06 -13.76 -0.41
N SER A 47 -6.44 -13.93 -1.67
CA SER A 47 -6.31 -15.20 -2.37
C SER A 47 -4.92 -15.39 -2.98
N ASP A 48 -4.33 -16.56 -2.75
CA ASP A 48 -3.21 -17.09 -3.55
C ASP A 48 -3.60 -17.31 -5.02
N GLY A 49 -4.91 -17.22 -5.32
CA GLY A 49 -5.44 -17.14 -6.67
C GLY A 49 -4.93 -15.89 -7.37
N ILE A 50 -3.88 -16.09 -8.17
CA ILE A 50 -3.61 -15.27 -9.34
C ILE A 50 -4.88 -15.39 -10.20
N TYR A 51 -5.85 -14.50 -10.02
CA TYR A 51 -6.82 -14.27 -11.08
C TYR A 51 -5.99 -13.72 -12.24
N PRO A 52 -5.84 -14.47 -13.34
CA PRO A 52 -5.06 -13.99 -14.47
C PRO A 52 -5.64 -12.64 -14.91
N GLY A 53 -4.81 -11.60 -14.88
CA GLY A 53 -5.17 -10.28 -15.40
C GLY A 53 -5.58 -9.19 -14.40
N THR A 54 -5.68 -9.45 -13.09
CA THR A 54 -5.99 -8.37 -12.13
C THR A 54 -4.75 -7.88 -11.39
N THR A 55 -4.21 -6.72 -11.81
CA THR A 55 -3.13 -6.02 -11.09
C THR A 55 -3.67 -5.09 -9.99
N LEU A 56 -4.99 -4.94 -9.90
CA LEU A 56 -5.64 -4.07 -8.92
C LEU A 56 -5.75 -4.76 -7.55
N PRO A 57 -5.41 -4.06 -6.45
CA PRO A 57 -5.63 -4.60 -5.12
C PRO A 57 -7.12 -4.74 -4.80
N GLN A 58 -7.49 -5.80 -4.08
CA GLN A 58 -8.87 -6.02 -3.59
C GLN A 58 -9.12 -5.22 -2.30
N TYR A 59 -8.09 -5.13 -1.46
CA TYR A 59 -8.13 -4.47 -0.17
C TYR A 59 -7.00 -3.45 -0.07
N THR A 60 -7.23 -2.40 0.71
CA THR A 60 -6.24 -1.37 1.04
C THR A 60 -6.14 -1.29 2.54
N LEU A 61 -4.93 -1.51 3.07
CA LEU A 61 -4.58 -1.24 4.45
C LEU A 61 -3.87 0.10 4.52
N TYR A 62 -4.31 0.99 5.41
CA TYR A 62 -3.63 2.25 5.71
C TYR A 62 -2.82 2.10 7.00
N LEU A 63 -1.61 2.61 6.97
CA LEU A 63 -0.64 2.60 8.07
C LEU A 63 -0.14 4.03 8.27
N VAL A 64 0.19 4.38 9.51
CA VAL A 64 0.74 5.70 9.85
C VAL A 64 2.09 5.48 10.53
N ALA A 65 3.15 6.05 9.97
CA ALA A 65 4.47 6.04 10.58
C ALA A 65 4.70 7.30 11.41
N ASP A 66 5.56 7.20 12.42
CA ASP A 66 5.86 8.31 13.34
C ASP A 66 6.75 9.39 12.69
N SER A 67 7.51 9.04 11.65
CA SER A 67 8.34 9.97 10.89
C SER A 67 8.29 9.72 9.38
N GLU A 68 8.62 10.76 8.59
CA GLU A 68 8.74 10.63 7.14
C GLU A 68 9.81 9.62 6.72
N LYS A 69 10.91 9.59 7.48
CA LYS A 69 11.99 8.62 7.27
C LYS A 69 11.48 7.20 7.48
N ASP A 70 10.78 6.93 8.57
CA ASP A 70 10.24 5.59 8.83
C ASP A 70 9.21 5.18 7.79
N ARG A 71 8.34 6.11 7.34
CA ARG A 71 7.43 5.86 6.23
C ARG A 71 8.20 5.40 4.98
N ALA A 72 9.24 6.14 4.60
CA ALA A 72 10.06 5.82 3.44
C ALA A 72 10.75 4.45 3.58
N ASP A 73 11.34 4.18 4.75
CA ASP A 73 12.02 2.92 5.04
C ASP A 73 11.05 1.72 5.00
N TRP A 74 9.84 1.87 5.54
CA TRP A 74 8.79 0.85 5.46
C TRP A 74 8.36 0.58 4.02
N ILE A 75 8.11 1.63 3.24
CA ILE A 75 7.71 1.49 1.82
C ILE A 75 8.79 0.71 1.05
N VAL A 76 10.06 1.13 1.16
CA VAL A 76 11.18 0.47 0.48
C VAL A 76 11.32 -0.99 0.93
N SER A 77 11.26 -1.25 2.23
CA SER A 77 11.43 -2.59 2.78
C SER A 77 10.32 -3.55 2.36
N ILE A 78 9.06 -3.11 2.38
CA ILE A 78 7.93 -3.95 1.95
C ILE A 78 8.02 -4.22 0.45
N ARG A 79 8.34 -3.20 -0.37
CA ARG A 79 8.50 -3.37 -1.82
C ARG A 79 9.57 -4.40 -2.14
N LYS A 80 10.75 -4.28 -1.54
CA LYS A 80 11.87 -5.22 -1.71
C LYS A 80 11.47 -6.66 -1.38
N VAL A 81 10.80 -6.88 -0.25
CA VAL A 81 10.37 -8.23 0.13
C VAL A 81 9.28 -8.78 -0.81
N CYS A 82 8.50 -7.90 -1.44
CA CYS A 82 7.36 -8.30 -2.26
C CYS A 82 7.63 -8.31 -3.78
N GLU A 83 8.78 -7.84 -4.24
CA GLU A 83 9.06 -7.50 -5.64
C GLU A 83 8.94 -8.69 -6.60
N GLU A 84 9.45 -9.85 -6.20
CA GLU A 84 9.49 -11.07 -7.02
C GLU A 84 8.11 -11.74 -7.21
N TYR A 85 7.12 -11.31 -6.43
CA TYR A 85 5.78 -11.89 -6.50
C TYR A 85 4.88 -11.09 -7.43
N SER A 86 3.73 -11.66 -7.81
CA SER A 86 2.48 -10.99 -8.18
C SER A 86 2.57 -9.61 -8.87
N PRO A 87 2.05 -9.44 -10.11
CA PRO A 87 2.14 -8.16 -10.82
C PRO A 87 1.60 -6.98 -10.00
N LYS A 88 2.35 -5.88 -10.03
CA LYS A 88 2.08 -4.67 -9.26
C LYS A 88 1.04 -3.80 -9.95
N SER A 89 0.27 -3.08 -9.14
CA SER A 89 -0.64 -2.08 -9.66
C SER A 89 0.15 -0.88 -10.16
N PHE A 90 -0.17 -0.41 -11.37
CA PHE A 90 0.49 0.74 -11.98
C PHE A 90 -0.20 2.07 -11.64
N ARG A 91 -1.37 2.03 -11.01
CA ARG A 91 -2.09 3.22 -10.54
C ARG A 91 -2.76 2.98 -9.20
N TYR A 92 -2.95 4.05 -8.45
CA TYR A 92 -3.58 3.99 -7.14
C TYR A 92 -4.38 5.26 -6.79
N HIS A 93 -5.16 5.18 -5.71
CA HIS A 93 -5.86 6.32 -5.12
C HIS A 93 -5.10 6.72 -3.84
N PRO A 94 -4.54 7.94 -3.74
CA PRO A 94 -3.77 8.35 -2.57
C PRO A 94 -4.64 8.61 -1.34
N SER A 95 -5.91 8.98 -1.52
CA SER A 95 -6.82 9.34 -0.43
C SER A 95 -7.85 8.23 -0.15
N LEU A 96 -8.60 8.39 0.93
CA LEU A 96 -9.59 7.44 1.40
C LEU A 96 -10.78 7.22 0.44
N TRP A 97 -11.32 6.01 0.47
CA TRP A 97 -12.68 5.73 0.04
C TRP A 97 -13.64 5.99 1.20
N GLN A 98 -14.37 7.10 1.17
CA GLN A 98 -15.29 7.50 2.23
C GLN A 98 -16.56 8.09 1.63
N GLY A 99 -17.72 7.87 2.27
CA GLY A 99 -18.98 8.41 1.79
C GLY A 99 -19.35 7.96 0.37
N ARG A 100 -18.96 6.73 -0.01
CA ARG A 100 -19.15 6.13 -1.35
C ARG A 100 -18.44 6.86 -2.50
N LYS A 101 -17.35 7.58 -2.21
CA LYS A 101 -16.49 8.18 -3.21
C LYS A 101 -15.02 8.13 -2.80
N TRP A 102 -14.13 8.21 -3.77
CA TRP A 102 -12.71 8.46 -3.54
C TRP A 102 -12.47 9.95 -3.28
N SER A 103 -11.82 10.31 -2.18
CA SER A 103 -11.59 11.72 -1.85
C SER A 103 -10.62 12.42 -2.82
N CYS A 104 -9.69 11.66 -3.42
CA CYS A 104 -8.67 12.17 -4.34
C CYS A 104 -9.19 12.55 -5.73
N CYS A 105 -10.14 11.78 -6.29
CA CYS A 105 -10.63 11.99 -7.67
C CYS A 105 -12.16 12.08 -7.78
N LYS A 106 -12.86 11.99 -6.64
CA LYS A 106 -14.32 12.00 -6.51
C LYS A 106 -15.03 10.87 -7.28
N SER A 107 -14.31 9.87 -7.76
CA SER A 107 -14.89 8.68 -8.40
C SER A 107 -15.83 7.95 -7.45
N LEU A 108 -17.01 7.59 -7.95
CA LEU A 108 -18.06 6.85 -7.23
C LEU A 108 -17.95 5.32 -7.37
N ASN A 109 -16.92 4.84 -8.08
CA ASN A 109 -16.65 3.41 -8.20
C ASN A 109 -15.44 3.04 -7.34
N ARG A 110 -15.68 2.28 -6.26
CA ARG A 110 -14.63 1.81 -5.34
C ARG A 110 -13.54 1.01 -6.05
N ARG A 111 -13.91 0.29 -7.11
CA ARG A 111 -13.00 -0.55 -7.91
C ARG A 111 -12.46 0.17 -9.15
N ALA A 112 -12.68 1.48 -9.28
CA ALA A 112 -12.08 2.25 -10.37
C ALA A 112 -10.56 2.17 -10.30
N LEU A 113 -9.93 2.14 -11.48
CA LEU A 113 -8.50 2.31 -11.61
C LEU A 113 -8.03 3.56 -10.86
N GLY A 114 -6.92 3.45 -10.14
CA GLY A 114 -6.32 4.55 -9.37
C GLY A 114 -6.14 5.83 -10.18
N CYS A 115 -6.32 7.00 -9.59
CA CYS A 115 -6.18 8.28 -10.30
C CYS A 115 -4.74 8.79 -10.42
N GLN A 116 -3.80 8.24 -9.65
CA GLN A 116 -2.38 8.58 -9.73
C GLN A 116 -1.56 7.40 -10.23
N VAL A 117 -0.43 7.70 -10.88
CA VAL A 117 0.55 6.70 -11.29
C VAL A 117 1.27 6.18 -10.03
N ALA A 118 1.39 4.87 -9.92
CA ALA A 118 2.18 4.23 -8.86
C ALA A 118 3.67 4.31 -9.20
N THR A 119 4.49 4.42 -8.18
CA THR A 119 5.95 4.32 -8.28
C THR A 119 6.30 2.93 -8.80
N LEU A 120 7.17 2.86 -9.81
CA LEU A 120 7.75 1.60 -10.24
C LEU A 120 8.64 1.04 -9.14
N TRP A 121 8.50 -0.25 -8.87
CA TRP A 121 9.35 -0.90 -7.89
C TRP A 121 10.69 -1.16 -8.57
N PRO A 122 11.83 -0.79 -7.96
CA PRO A 122 13.13 -1.09 -8.53
C PRO A 122 13.20 -2.60 -8.80
N GLU A 123 13.59 -2.99 -10.01
CA GLU A 123 14.00 -4.37 -10.24
C GLU A 123 15.29 -4.58 -9.45
N TYR A 124 15.32 -5.59 -8.57
CA TYR A 124 16.57 -5.98 -7.91
C TYR A 124 17.50 -6.55 -8.98
N ASN A 125 18.33 -5.69 -9.57
CA ASN A 125 19.46 -6.14 -10.36
C ASN A 125 20.45 -6.80 -9.40
N ASN A 126 20.32 -8.12 -9.22
CA ASN A 126 21.29 -8.98 -8.53
C ASN A 126 22.65 -9.05 -9.25
N ASN A 127 22.92 -8.17 -10.22
CA ASN A 127 24.25 -8.05 -10.76
C ASN A 127 25.11 -7.40 -9.67
N PRO A 128 26.14 -8.08 -9.11
CA PRO A 128 27.16 -7.35 -8.38
C PRO A 128 27.63 -6.25 -9.33
N MET A 129 27.66 -5.00 -8.87
CA MET A 129 28.23 -3.88 -9.62
C MET A 129 29.57 -4.37 -10.17
N GLY A 130 29.58 -4.65 -11.48
CA GLY A 130 30.74 -5.19 -12.17
C GLY A 130 31.83 -4.13 -12.14
N ILE A 131 32.98 -4.52 -11.59
CA ILE A 131 34.35 -4.07 -11.89
C ILE A 131 34.50 -2.77 -12.68
#